data_AF-A0AAV2H8G1-F1
#
_entry.id   AF-A0AAV2H8G1-F1
#
_cell.length_a   1.000
_cell.length_b   1.000
_cell.length_c   1.000
_cell.angle_alpha   90.00
_cell.angle_beta   90.00
_cell.angle_gamma   90.00
#
_symmetry.space_group_name_H-M   'P 1'
#
loop_
_entity.id
_entity.type
_entity.pdbx_description
1 polymer ?
#
loop_
_entity_poly.entity_id
_entity_poly.type
_entity_poly.pdbx_seq_one_letter_code
_entity_poly.pdbx_strand_id
1 'polypeptide(L)'
;MKELLLLTSLLLVSLLPWVTSDNPCCSYPCQNNGICLTGKQPGSYSCDCANLDFSGRHCEIPSFLKRIKLFLRPSSETIHNWLVSPSLKWIWDIINSVDVLHNLLMKRIYLLRSNVVDSPPLYETVHDYPTIGATTNFTLYARTLPPVPLGCPTPMGTKGPKELPSVELLAKKFFTRTKFRPDPMGSSVLMTFFAQHFTHMFFKTDYKKGPGHSWSGHGVDVTSLYGRNVEEENLLRSGKDGKLKMQVISGEDYPMFSKDVPIEVRYPPNHPENLKFALGHPFFGLMPGLFLYETIWMREHNRVCDVLKAEHPDWDDERLFQTGKLVVLGETIKIVIEDYVQHLANYNIQIKFKPTVLFGESFQYQNKINAEFNHLYHWHPLMPDEFNISGTIYPMKDFMFHSELVLKYGTAAFTESLSRQRAGHMSHHNHGPSTLNVLKETVLHGRILRFQPLNNYRKRFNLDPYTSFEDLTGEKEMAAELEKLYGDVDAVEFYVGILLERRRLKNLFGSTVVEIGGPFSVKGLMANPICSKHYWKPSTFGGDVAFDIVRTATLEKLFCGNIDGPCPLVSLRVPDFEDGDVDEHTNYAFKKYPDELYGKNSRNHKYSSATI
;
A
#
# COMPACT_ATOMS: atom_id res chain seq x y z
N MET A 1 -38.35 -32.35 -59.18
CA MET A 1 -39.17 -31.40 -58.39
C MET A 1 -39.04 -31.62 -56.88
N LYS A 2 -37.81 -31.75 -56.36
CA LYS A 2 -37.51 -31.75 -54.91
C LYS A 2 -36.23 -30.96 -54.57
N GLU A 3 -35.75 -30.11 -55.49
CA GLU A 3 -34.51 -29.32 -55.33
C GLU A 3 -34.67 -27.81 -55.56
N LEU A 4 -35.91 -27.30 -55.75
CA LEU A 4 -36.13 -25.87 -56.01
C LEU A 4 -36.85 -25.11 -54.87
N LEU A 5 -36.98 -25.72 -53.69
CA LEU A 5 -37.71 -25.14 -52.54
C LEU A 5 -36.88 -25.07 -51.25
N LEU A 6 -35.60 -25.48 -51.26
CA LEU A 6 -34.71 -25.37 -50.10
C LEU A 6 -33.68 -24.22 -50.19
N LEU A 7 -33.66 -23.48 -51.32
CA LEU A 7 -32.66 -22.43 -51.58
C LEU A 7 -33.14 -21.00 -51.31
N THR A 8 -34.41 -20.81 -50.91
CA THR A 8 -34.97 -19.47 -50.61
C THR A 8 -35.18 -19.19 -49.12
N SER A 9 -34.91 -20.14 -48.23
CA SER A 9 -35.05 -19.98 -46.76
C SER A 9 -33.72 -19.83 -46.01
N LEU A 10 -32.59 -19.71 -46.71
CA LEU A 10 -31.24 -19.64 -46.12
C LEU A 10 -30.48 -18.33 -46.40
N LEU A 11 -31.15 -17.30 -46.94
CA LEU A 11 -30.53 -16.01 -47.33
C LEU A 11 -31.23 -14.77 -46.71
N LEU A 12 -31.84 -14.92 -45.53
CA LEU A 12 -32.48 -13.80 -44.80
C LEU A 12 -32.07 -13.70 -43.32
N VAL A 13 -30.90 -14.25 -42.96
CA VAL A 13 -30.26 -14.00 -41.66
C VAL A 13 -28.92 -13.31 -41.88
N SER A 14 -28.95 -12.11 -42.45
CA SER A 14 -27.84 -11.17 -42.36
C SER A 14 -28.38 -9.75 -42.61
N LEU A 15 -27.92 -8.81 -41.79
CA LEU A 15 -28.25 -7.37 -41.78
C LEU A 15 -29.45 -6.93 -40.93
N LEU A 16 -29.66 -7.54 -39.76
CA LEU A 16 -30.03 -6.69 -38.62
C LEU A 16 -28.71 -6.05 -38.14
N PRO A 17 -28.55 -4.72 -38.18
CA PRO A 17 -27.46 -4.10 -37.45
C PRO A 17 -27.59 -4.59 -36.01
N TRP A 18 -26.54 -5.19 -35.47
CA TRP A 18 -26.39 -5.21 -34.02
C TRP A 18 -26.37 -3.75 -33.61
N VAL A 19 -27.55 -3.24 -33.26
CA VAL A 19 -27.68 -2.04 -32.47
C VAL A 19 -27.09 -2.46 -31.13
N THR A 20 -25.78 -2.33 -30.99
CA THR A 20 -25.16 -2.27 -29.68
C THR A 20 -25.81 -1.07 -29.04
N SER A 21 -26.88 -1.27 -28.27
CA SER A 21 -27.37 -0.20 -27.43
C SER A 21 -26.24 0.04 -26.44
N ASP A 22 -25.43 1.07 -26.70
CA ASP A 22 -24.30 1.43 -25.86
C ASP A 22 -24.79 1.44 -24.42
N ASN A 23 -24.12 0.66 -23.56
CA ASN A 23 -24.52 0.58 -22.16
C ASN A 23 -24.48 2.01 -21.59
N PRO A 24 -25.62 2.59 -21.19
CA PRO A 24 -25.68 4.01 -20.84
C PRO A 24 -24.84 4.34 -19.60
N CYS A 25 -24.52 3.34 -18.77
CA CYS A 25 -23.65 3.49 -17.61
C CYS A 25 -22.16 3.64 -17.98
N CYS A 26 -21.77 3.43 -19.25
CA CYS A 26 -20.40 3.66 -19.74
C CYS A 26 -19.95 5.14 -19.67
N SER A 27 -20.90 6.06 -19.58
CA SER A 27 -20.64 7.50 -19.39
C SER A 27 -20.44 7.90 -17.93
N TYR A 28 -20.61 6.95 -16.99
CA TYR A 28 -20.59 7.18 -15.54
C TYR A 28 -21.53 8.33 -15.12
N PRO A 29 -22.83 8.25 -15.47
CA PRO A 29 -23.73 9.38 -15.36
C PRO A 29 -24.08 9.72 -13.90
N CYS A 30 -24.00 8.76 -12.98
CA CYS A 30 -24.36 8.93 -11.58
C CYS A 30 -23.19 9.50 -10.77
N GLN A 31 -23.42 10.63 -10.10
CA GLN A 31 -22.43 11.36 -9.31
C GLN A 31 -22.57 11.03 -7.82
N ASN A 32 -21.62 11.49 -7.01
CA ASN A 32 -21.71 11.48 -5.54
C ASN A 32 -22.04 10.11 -4.91
N ASN A 33 -21.51 9.03 -5.49
CA ASN A 33 -21.74 7.62 -5.12
C ASN A 33 -23.12 7.05 -5.48
N GLY A 34 -23.87 7.72 -6.37
CA GLY A 34 -25.07 7.13 -6.96
C GLY A 34 -24.76 5.90 -7.81
N ILE A 35 -25.64 4.90 -7.76
CA ILE A 35 -25.45 3.64 -8.49
C ILE A 35 -26.20 3.70 -9.83
N CYS A 36 -25.51 3.46 -10.93
CA CYS A 36 -26.13 3.42 -12.25
C CYS A 36 -26.83 2.09 -12.49
N LEU A 37 -28.11 2.15 -12.86
CA LEU A 37 -28.93 1.00 -13.22
C LEU A 37 -29.39 1.16 -14.68
N THR A 38 -29.23 0.12 -15.49
CA THR A 38 -29.76 0.09 -16.85
C THR A 38 -31.30 0.07 -16.80
N GLY A 39 -31.92 0.93 -17.61
CA GLY A 39 -33.36 1.14 -17.63
C GLY A 39 -34.11 0.10 -18.49
N LYS A 40 -35.45 0.12 -18.40
CA LYS A 40 -36.32 -0.82 -19.12
C LYS A 40 -36.26 -0.68 -20.64
N GLN A 41 -35.97 0.53 -21.14
CA GLN A 41 -35.82 0.78 -22.57
C GLN A 41 -34.33 0.71 -22.97
N PRO A 42 -33.98 0.13 -24.13
CA PRO A 42 -32.60 0.13 -24.62
C PRO A 42 -32.00 1.54 -24.62
N GLY A 43 -30.80 1.70 -24.07
CA GLY A 43 -30.11 3.00 -23.95
C GLY A 43 -30.60 3.93 -22.83
N SER A 44 -31.63 3.54 -22.06
CA SER A 44 -32.07 4.30 -20.88
C SER A 44 -31.35 3.85 -19.60
N TYR A 45 -31.22 4.74 -18.61
CA TYR A 45 -30.67 4.44 -17.29
C TYR A 45 -31.39 5.25 -16.21
N SER A 46 -31.19 4.82 -14.96
CA SER A 46 -31.55 5.57 -13.75
C SER A 46 -30.39 5.55 -12.76
N CYS A 47 -30.26 6.61 -11.98
CA CYS A 47 -29.33 6.64 -10.86
C CYS A 47 -30.08 6.40 -9.55
N ASP A 48 -29.64 5.40 -8.80
CA ASP A 48 -30.10 5.20 -7.42
C ASP A 48 -29.32 6.16 -6.50
N CYS A 49 -30.05 7.13 -5.94
CA CYS A 49 -29.54 8.11 -4.98
C CYS A 49 -29.98 7.80 -3.54
N ALA A 50 -30.51 6.60 -3.27
CA ALA A 50 -31.00 6.23 -1.96
C ALA A 50 -29.90 6.33 -0.90
N ASN A 51 -30.27 6.81 0.29
CA ASN A 51 -29.37 7.03 1.43
C ASN A 51 -28.19 7.99 1.16
N LEU A 52 -28.27 8.79 0.09
CA LEU A 52 -27.34 9.87 -0.17
C LEU A 52 -27.93 11.21 0.29
N ASP A 53 -27.05 12.15 0.61
CA ASP A 53 -27.39 13.57 0.81
C ASP A 53 -27.67 14.31 -0.52
N PHE A 54 -27.96 13.58 -1.59
CA PHE A 54 -28.10 14.08 -2.96
C PHE A 54 -29.35 13.50 -3.64
N SER A 55 -29.89 14.27 -4.59
CA SER A 55 -31.08 13.95 -5.38
C SER A 55 -30.88 14.43 -6.83
N GLY A 56 -31.91 14.32 -7.68
CA GLY A 56 -31.82 14.68 -9.10
C GLY A 56 -31.65 13.45 -9.99
N ARG A 57 -31.51 13.68 -11.31
CA ARG A 57 -31.44 12.59 -12.30
C ARG A 57 -30.13 11.80 -12.20
N HIS A 58 -29.08 12.47 -11.75
CA HIS A 58 -27.70 12.01 -11.69
C HIS A 58 -27.13 12.02 -10.26
N CYS A 59 -27.98 12.20 -9.25
CA CYS A 59 -27.56 12.45 -7.86
C CYS A 59 -26.68 13.72 -7.73
N GLU A 60 -27.00 14.75 -8.49
CA GLU A 60 -26.25 16.00 -8.64
C GLU A 60 -26.72 17.13 -7.71
N ILE A 61 -27.95 17.04 -7.18
CA ILE A 61 -28.57 18.10 -6.39
C ILE A 61 -28.36 17.82 -4.90
N PRO A 62 -27.47 18.55 -4.19
CA PRO A 62 -27.25 18.34 -2.77
C PRO A 62 -28.45 18.82 -1.94
N SER A 63 -28.71 18.15 -0.82
CA SER A 63 -29.61 18.65 0.22
C SER A 63 -29.13 20.00 0.76
N PHE A 64 -30.02 20.79 1.38
CA PHE A 64 -29.67 22.11 1.91
C PHE A 64 -28.48 22.06 2.89
N LEU A 65 -28.50 21.14 3.85
CA LEU A 65 -27.41 20.94 4.81
C LEU A 65 -26.12 20.49 4.12
N LYS A 66 -26.21 19.62 3.11
CA LYS A 66 -25.05 19.16 2.35
C LYS A 66 -24.44 20.29 1.53
N ARG A 67 -25.26 21.15 0.94
CA ARG A 67 -24.79 22.34 0.20
C ARG A 67 -23.97 23.26 1.11
N ILE A 68 -24.42 23.51 2.34
CA ILE A 68 -23.66 24.28 3.34
C ILE A 68 -22.34 23.56 3.69
N LYS A 69 -22.39 22.24 3.97
CA LYS A 69 -21.19 21.45 4.28
C LYS A 69 -20.17 21.49 3.14
N LEU A 70 -20.60 21.40 1.88
CA LEU A 70 -19.72 21.47 0.71
C LEU A 70 -19.12 22.87 0.56
N PHE A 71 -19.90 23.93 0.79
CA PHE A 71 -19.42 25.31 0.73
C PHE A 71 -18.37 25.62 1.80
N LEU A 72 -18.52 25.07 3.02
CA LEU A 72 -17.58 25.27 4.13
C LEU A 72 -16.40 24.30 4.11
N ARG A 73 -16.42 23.26 3.26
CA ARG A 73 -15.39 22.23 3.24
C ARG A 73 -14.12 22.79 2.58
N PRO A 74 -12.99 22.89 3.30
CA PRO A 74 -11.73 23.26 2.67
C PRO A 74 -11.29 22.17 1.68
N SER A 75 -10.59 22.58 0.62
CA SER A 75 -10.01 21.64 -0.34
C SER A 75 -8.98 20.75 0.36
N SER A 76 -8.75 19.55 -0.19
CA SER A 76 -7.75 18.63 0.36
C SER A 76 -6.35 19.26 0.38
N GLU A 77 -6.01 20.11 -0.60
CA GLU A 77 -4.75 20.85 -0.63
C GLU A 77 -4.65 21.90 0.49
N THR A 78 -5.75 22.59 0.79
CA THR A 78 -5.79 23.56 1.91
C THR A 78 -5.56 22.87 3.25
N ILE A 79 -6.23 21.73 3.47
CA ILE A 79 -6.06 20.93 4.70
C ILE A 79 -4.62 20.44 4.81
N HIS A 80 -4.04 19.90 3.73
CA HIS A 80 -2.66 19.44 3.68
C HIS A 80 -1.69 20.56 4.06
N ASN A 81 -1.83 21.73 3.43
CA ASN A 81 -0.99 22.89 3.72
C ASN A 81 -1.09 23.32 5.18
N TRP A 82 -2.27 23.26 5.80
CA TRP A 82 -2.40 23.54 7.24
C TRP A 82 -1.65 22.52 8.11
N LEU A 83 -1.71 21.24 7.75
CA LEU A 83 -1.08 20.15 8.50
C LEU A 83 0.44 20.19 8.43
N VAL A 84 1.04 20.66 7.32
CA VAL A 84 2.50 20.69 7.14
C VAL A 84 3.14 22.08 7.35
N SER A 85 2.36 23.15 7.40
CA SER A 85 2.89 24.52 7.44
C SER A 85 3.68 24.80 8.73
N PRO A 86 4.96 25.21 8.63
CA PRO A 86 5.74 25.62 9.81
C PRO A 86 5.12 26.79 10.57
N SER A 87 4.45 27.70 9.86
CA SER A 87 3.79 28.87 10.47
C SER A 87 2.62 28.51 11.39
N LEU A 88 2.01 27.34 11.21
CA LEU A 88 0.92 26.84 12.04
C LEU A 88 1.38 25.80 13.08
N LYS A 89 2.68 25.50 13.14
CA LYS A 89 3.22 24.46 14.02
C LYS A 89 2.83 24.68 15.49
N TRP A 90 2.83 25.92 15.97
CA TRP A 90 2.46 26.26 17.35
C TRP A 90 1.01 25.85 17.70
N ILE A 91 0.08 25.90 16.75
CA ILE A 91 -1.30 25.45 16.94
C ILE A 91 -1.31 23.93 17.15
N TRP A 92 -0.55 23.22 16.32
CA TRP A 92 -0.42 21.78 16.42
C TRP A 92 0.26 21.36 17.72
N ASP A 93 1.29 22.08 18.18
CA ASP A 93 1.95 21.81 19.47
C ASP A 93 0.96 21.93 20.65
N ILE A 94 0.04 22.90 20.62
CA ILE A 94 -1.05 23.00 21.61
C ILE A 94 -2.01 21.81 21.49
N ILE A 95 -2.49 21.48 20.28
CA ILE A 95 -3.40 20.36 20.06
C ILE A 95 -2.77 19.03 20.51
N ASN A 96 -1.49 18.83 20.21
CA ASN A 96 -0.72 17.63 20.58
C ASN A 96 -0.54 17.49 22.09
N SER A 97 -0.44 18.61 22.80
CA SER A 97 -0.24 18.64 24.25
C SER A 97 -1.55 18.49 25.05
N VAL A 98 -2.71 18.84 24.45
CA VAL A 98 -4.01 18.78 25.13
C VAL A 98 -4.79 17.54 24.69
N ASP A 99 -4.80 16.52 25.55
CA ASP A 99 -5.37 15.20 25.23
C ASP A 99 -6.83 15.24 24.78
N VAL A 100 -7.67 16.11 25.34
CA VAL A 100 -9.08 16.23 24.94
C VAL A 100 -9.21 16.70 23.49
N LEU A 101 -8.44 17.73 23.10
CA LEU A 101 -8.42 18.25 21.73
C LEU A 101 -7.85 17.23 20.77
N HIS A 102 -6.74 16.59 21.16
CA HIS A 102 -6.11 15.53 20.39
C HIS A 102 -7.07 14.35 20.15
N ASN A 103 -7.77 13.89 21.19
CA ASN A 103 -8.71 12.78 21.09
C ASN A 103 -9.89 13.12 20.18
N LEU A 104 -10.42 14.34 20.28
CA LEU A 104 -11.49 14.82 19.40
C LEU A 104 -11.04 14.84 17.94
N LEU A 105 -9.80 15.30 17.68
CA LEU A 105 -9.27 15.34 16.33
C LEU A 105 -8.93 13.95 15.78
N MET A 106 -8.29 13.07 16.55
CA MET A 106 -8.00 11.70 16.14
C MET A 106 -9.29 10.92 15.84
N LYS A 107 -10.31 11.05 16.70
CA LYS A 107 -11.65 10.50 16.43
C LYS A 107 -12.19 10.98 15.09
N ARG A 108 -12.08 12.29 14.83
CA ARG A 108 -12.55 12.88 13.57
C ARG A 108 -11.77 12.36 12.37
N ILE A 109 -10.45 12.24 12.47
CA ILE A 109 -9.57 11.69 11.42
C ILE A 109 -9.98 10.25 11.11
N TYR A 110 -10.13 9.40 12.13
CA TYR A 110 -10.51 8.01 11.95
C TYR A 110 -11.85 7.88 11.25
N LEU A 111 -12.90 8.54 11.75
CA LEU A 111 -14.24 8.45 11.16
C LEU A 111 -14.30 9.04 9.74
N LEU A 112 -13.65 10.19 9.51
CA LEU A 112 -13.65 10.81 8.17
C LEU A 112 -12.95 9.94 7.13
N ARG A 113 -11.84 9.30 7.50
CA ARG A 113 -11.09 8.42 6.59
C ARG A 113 -11.80 7.09 6.41
N SER A 114 -12.29 6.46 7.49
CA SER A 114 -12.92 5.14 7.42
C SER A 114 -14.28 5.13 6.72
N ASN A 115 -15.10 6.18 6.89
CA ASN A 115 -16.46 6.20 6.35
C ASN A 115 -16.51 6.34 4.82
N VAL A 116 -15.37 6.57 4.16
CA VAL A 116 -15.25 6.56 2.70
C VAL A 116 -15.14 5.14 2.15
N VAL A 117 -14.69 4.18 2.98
CA VAL A 117 -14.54 2.76 2.60
C VAL A 117 -15.81 2.01 2.94
N ASP A 118 -16.39 1.34 1.96
CA ASP A 118 -17.62 0.57 2.14
C ASP A 118 -17.39 -0.64 3.05
N SER A 119 -18.18 -0.76 4.12
CA SER A 119 -18.06 -1.82 5.12
C SER A 119 -19.45 -2.17 5.67
N PRO A 120 -20.02 -3.34 5.31
CA PRO A 120 -19.43 -4.38 4.46
C PRO A 120 -19.17 -3.92 3.00
N PRO A 121 -18.20 -4.52 2.30
CA PRO A 121 -17.88 -4.16 0.92
C PRO A 121 -19.04 -4.51 -0.03
N LEU A 122 -19.31 -3.59 -0.97
CA LEU A 122 -20.37 -3.76 -1.98
C LEU A 122 -19.91 -4.61 -3.15
N TYR A 123 -18.74 -4.32 -3.70
CA TYR A 123 -18.21 -4.97 -4.90
C TYR A 123 -16.99 -5.83 -4.59
N GLU A 124 -16.76 -6.81 -5.46
CA GLU A 124 -15.56 -7.63 -5.50
C GLU A 124 -15.10 -7.78 -6.96
N THR A 125 -13.88 -8.28 -7.17
CA THR A 125 -13.23 -8.26 -8.48
C THR A 125 -13.90 -9.05 -9.61
N VAL A 126 -14.81 -9.99 -9.31
CA VAL A 126 -15.49 -10.84 -10.30
C VAL A 126 -16.85 -10.30 -10.73
N HIS A 127 -17.56 -9.57 -9.87
CA HIS A 127 -18.94 -9.12 -10.11
C HIS A 127 -19.02 -7.59 -10.18
N ASP A 128 -19.85 -7.07 -11.09
CA ASP A 128 -20.06 -5.63 -11.32
C ASP A 128 -21.27 -5.04 -10.58
N TYR A 129 -21.95 -5.85 -9.78
CA TYR A 129 -23.07 -5.48 -8.91
C TYR A 129 -22.87 -6.05 -7.49
N PRO A 130 -23.60 -5.55 -6.47
CA PRO A 130 -23.49 -6.07 -5.12
C PRO A 130 -23.86 -7.55 -5.00
N THR A 131 -23.03 -8.32 -4.29
CA THR A 131 -23.27 -9.74 -4.00
C THR A 131 -22.97 -10.06 -2.55
N ILE A 132 -23.58 -11.13 -2.00
CA ILE A 132 -23.21 -11.65 -0.68
C ILE A 132 -21.74 -12.09 -0.66
N GLY A 133 -21.25 -12.64 -1.79
CA GLY A 133 -19.86 -13.05 -1.97
C GLY A 133 -18.86 -11.91 -1.78
N ALA A 134 -19.24 -10.66 -2.07
CA ALA A 134 -18.40 -9.50 -1.82
C ALA A 134 -17.97 -9.40 -0.36
N THR A 135 -18.81 -9.84 0.58
CA THR A 135 -18.48 -9.87 2.02
C THR A 135 -17.91 -11.23 2.46
N THR A 136 -18.48 -12.34 2.01
CA THR A 136 -18.17 -13.66 2.57
C THR A 136 -17.03 -14.41 1.88
N ASN A 137 -16.71 -14.09 0.62
CA ASN A 137 -15.65 -14.78 -0.12
C ASN A 137 -14.30 -14.05 0.04
N PHE A 138 -13.48 -14.49 0.99
CA PHE A 138 -12.14 -13.94 1.26
C PHE A 138 -11.06 -14.38 0.25
N THR A 139 -11.42 -15.05 -0.84
CA THR A 139 -10.46 -15.37 -1.92
C THR A 139 -10.38 -14.28 -2.98
N LEU A 140 -11.22 -13.24 -2.89
CA LEU A 140 -11.36 -12.17 -3.87
C LEU A 140 -11.10 -10.82 -3.22
N TYR A 141 -10.38 -9.93 -3.89
CA TYR A 141 -10.28 -8.55 -3.44
C TYR A 141 -11.64 -7.85 -3.53
N ALA A 142 -11.90 -6.95 -2.56
CA ALA A 142 -13.00 -6.00 -2.67
C ALA A 142 -12.69 -4.95 -3.74
N ARG A 143 -13.70 -4.17 -4.12
CA ARG A 143 -13.55 -3.00 -4.99
C ARG A 143 -14.40 -1.83 -4.53
N THR A 144 -13.90 -0.62 -4.79
CA THR A 144 -14.61 0.63 -4.41
C THR A 144 -15.53 1.11 -5.52
N LEU A 145 -15.08 0.96 -6.77
CA LEU A 145 -15.90 1.22 -7.95
C LEU A 145 -16.12 -0.10 -8.70
N PRO A 146 -17.31 -0.29 -9.31
CA PRO A 146 -17.51 -1.42 -10.20
C PRO A 146 -16.55 -1.33 -11.40
N PRO A 147 -16.25 -2.45 -12.08
CA PRO A 147 -15.48 -2.42 -13.32
C PRO A 147 -16.15 -1.50 -14.36
N VAL A 148 -15.36 -0.99 -15.30
CA VAL A 148 -15.91 -0.42 -16.54
C VAL A 148 -16.91 -1.44 -17.11
N PRO A 149 -18.13 -1.08 -17.52
CA PRO A 149 -19.10 -2.06 -18.03
C PRO A 149 -18.66 -2.72 -19.33
N LEU A 150 -18.99 -4.01 -19.53
CA LEU A 150 -18.72 -4.70 -20.79
C LEU A 150 -19.47 -4.02 -21.96
N GLY A 151 -18.85 -3.98 -23.14
CA GLY A 151 -19.45 -3.38 -24.34
C GLY A 151 -19.41 -1.85 -24.40
N CYS A 152 -18.63 -1.17 -23.54
CA CYS A 152 -18.42 0.27 -23.68
C CYS A 152 -17.64 0.64 -24.97
N PRO A 153 -17.87 1.84 -25.55
CA PRO A 153 -17.17 2.30 -26.75
C PRO A 153 -15.64 2.35 -26.64
N THR A 154 -15.12 2.59 -25.42
CA THR A 154 -13.68 2.59 -25.13
C THR A 154 -13.37 1.73 -23.90
N PRO A 155 -12.11 1.30 -23.70
CA PRO A 155 -11.70 0.58 -22.50
C PRO A 155 -11.93 1.35 -21.18
N MET A 156 -12.13 2.66 -21.27
CA MET A 156 -12.31 3.58 -20.15
C MET A 156 -13.75 4.10 -20.04
N GLY A 157 -14.70 3.53 -20.80
CA GLY A 157 -16.09 3.96 -20.85
C GLY A 157 -16.39 4.62 -22.19
N THR A 158 -16.53 5.95 -22.21
CA THR A 158 -16.86 6.72 -23.43
C THR A 158 -15.74 7.65 -23.89
N LYS A 159 -14.66 7.77 -23.11
CA LYS A 159 -13.55 8.71 -23.35
C LYS A 159 -12.27 7.97 -23.73
N GLY A 160 -11.36 8.69 -24.40
CA GLY A 160 -10.06 8.19 -24.81
C GLY A 160 -10.06 7.32 -26.07
N PRO A 161 -8.92 6.70 -26.40
CA PRO A 161 -8.78 5.91 -27.62
C PRO A 161 -9.53 4.58 -27.53
N LYS A 162 -9.79 3.98 -28.69
CA LYS A 162 -10.36 2.61 -28.78
C LYS A 162 -9.43 1.54 -28.20
N GLU A 163 -8.13 1.79 -28.26
CA GLU A 163 -7.09 0.95 -27.68
C GLU A 163 -6.21 1.80 -26.77
N LEU A 164 -6.00 1.36 -25.53
CA LEU A 164 -5.13 2.06 -24.59
C LEU A 164 -3.67 2.01 -25.07
N PRO A 165 -2.84 3.01 -24.71
CA PRO A 165 -1.41 3.01 -25.03
C PRO A 165 -0.74 1.70 -24.62
N SER A 166 0.23 1.21 -25.41
CA SER A 166 0.95 0.01 -25.01
C SER A 166 1.74 0.24 -23.72
N VAL A 167 1.82 -0.79 -22.89
CA VAL A 167 2.44 -0.68 -21.57
C VAL A 167 3.96 -0.51 -21.70
N GLU A 168 4.56 -1.05 -22.75
CA GLU A 168 5.96 -0.84 -23.12
C GLU A 168 6.24 0.63 -23.47
N LEU A 169 5.32 1.26 -24.21
CA LEU A 169 5.45 2.67 -24.58
C LEU A 169 5.31 3.56 -23.36
N LEU A 170 4.33 3.30 -22.49
CA LEU A 170 4.16 4.01 -21.23
C LEU A 170 5.42 3.87 -20.35
N ALA A 171 5.93 2.66 -20.17
CA ALA A 171 7.14 2.39 -19.40
C ALA A 171 8.34 3.19 -19.93
N LYS A 172 8.59 3.11 -21.24
CA LYS A 172 9.71 3.78 -21.90
C LYS A 172 9.62 5.30 -21.80
N LYS A 173 8.42 5.88 -22.00
CA LYS A 173 8.24 7.32 -22.05
C LYS A 173 8.23 7.98 -20.67
N PHE A 174 7.59 7.33 -19.69
CA PHE A 174 7.24 8.00 -18.44
C PHE A 174 7.87 7.42 -17.19
N PHE A 175 8.36 6.19 -17.20
CA PHE A 175 8.64 5.48 -15.94
C PHE A 175 10.06 4.94 -15.82
N THR A 176 10.72 4.59 -16.92
CA THR A 176 12.12 4.13 -16.90
C THR A 176 13.03 5.15 -16.24
N ARG A 177 13.76 4.70 -15.21
CA ARG A 177 14.82 5.46 -14.56
C ARG A 177 16.01 5.58 -15.51
N THR A 178 16.38 6.82 -15.83
CA THR A 178 17.64 7.16 -16.49
C THR A 178 18.68 7.68 -15.49
N LYS A 179 18.22 8.39 -14.46
CA LYS A 179 18.99 8.84 -13.31
C LYS A 179 18.16 8.60 -12.06
N PHE A 180 18.79 8.07 -11.01
CA PHE A 180 18.13 7.91 -9.72
C PHE A 180 17.68 9.27 -9.17
N ARG A 181 16.39 9.37 -8.86
CA ARG A 181 15.79 10.54 -8.21
C ARG A 181 15.61 10.22 -6.73
N PRO A 182 16.42 10.75 -5.81
CA PRO A 182 16.22 10.58 -4.37
C PRO A 182 14.90 11.18 -3.91
N ASP A 183 14.27 10.57 -2.91
CA ASP A 183 13.08 11.12 -2.25
C ASP A 183 13.37 12.48 -1.62
N PRO A 184 12.63 13.56 -1.94
CA PRO A 184 12.81 14.86 -1.28
C PRO A 184 12.49 14.87 0.22
N MET A 185 11.82 13.85 0.78
CA MET A 185 11.42 13.82 2.20
C MET A 185 12.36 13.06 3.12
N GLY A 186 13.56 12.71 2.65
CA GLY A 186 14.53 12.07 3.52
C GLY A 186 14.29 10.59 3.73
N SER A 187 13.34 9.94 3.05
CA SER A 187 13.02 8.55 3.36
C SER A 187 14.23 7.63 3.24
N SER A 188 14.43 6.78 4.23
CA SER A 188 15.52 5.78 4.23
C SER A 188 15.12 4.52 3.46
N VAL A 189 16.09 3.72 3.05
CA VAL A 189 15.83 2.38 2.49
C VAL A 189 15.24 1.46 3.56
N LEU A 190 15.55 1.65 4.86
CA LEU A 190 14.90 0.91 5.94
C LEU A 190 13.37 1.12 5.93
N MET A 191 12.88 2.34 5.65
CA MET A 191 11.45 2.63 5.48
C MET A 191 10.84 1.83 4.33
N THR A 192 11.56 1.71 3.22
CA THR A 192 11.04 1.01 2.04
C THR A 192 10.85 -0.48 2.30
N PHE A 193 11.76 -1.11 3.05
CA PHE A 193 11.62 -2.50 3.45
C PHE A 193 10.55 -2.68 4.55
N PHE A 194 10.35 -1.69 5.43
CA PHE A 194 9.20 -1.69 6.35
C PHE A 194 7.90 -1.74 5.56
N ALA A 195 7.75 -0.84 4.59
CA ALA A 195 6.57 -0.76 3.74
C ALA A 195 6.32 -2.08 3.01
N GLN A 196 7.37 -2.67 2.42
CA GLN A 196 7.26 -3.93 1.68
C GLN A 196 6.88 -5.10 2.60
N HIS A 197 7.57 -5.28 3.73
CA HIS A 197 7.28 -6.35 4.70
C HIS A 197 5.85 -6.24 5.24
N PHE A 198 5.47 -5.07 5.75
CA PHE A 198 4.15 -4.81 6.33
C PHE A 198 3.03 -5.08 5.32
N THR A 199 3.14 -4.53 4.11
CA THR A 199 2.06 -4.65 3.13
C THR A 199 1.91 -6.05 2.56
N HIS A 200 2.98 -6.83 2.50
CA HIS A 200 2.92 -8.24 2.09
C HIS A 200 2.29 -9.15 3.16
N MET A 201 1.90 -8.62 4.33
CA MET A 201 0.94 -9.30 5.21
C MET A 201 -0.41 -9.51 4.53
N PHE A 202 -0.84 -8.56 3.69
CA PHE A 202 -2.19 -8.55 3.13
C PHE A 202 -2.31 -8.35 1.61
N PHE A 203 -1.25 -7.95 0.92
CA PHE A 203 -1.18 -7.98 -0.53
C PHE A 203 -0.58 -9.30 -1.01
N LYS A 204 -1.46 -10.30 -1.10
CA LYS A 204 -1.12 -11.70 -1.36
C LYS A 204 -1.89 -12.20 -2.57
N THR A 205 -1.59 -11.65 -3.73
CA THR A 205 -2.31 -11.98 -4.97
C THR A 205 -2.05 -13.43 -5.38
N ASP A 206 -3.12 -14.17 -5.69
CA ASP A 206 -3.03 -15.51 -6.27
C ASP A 206 -2.96 -15.41 -7.80
N TYR A 207 -1.74 -15.17 -8.30
CA TYR A 207 -1.50 -15.01 -9.74
C TYR A 207 -1.88 -16.23 -10.58
N LYS A 208 -2.03 -17.44 -9.99
CA LYS A 208 -2.52 -18.62 -10.72
C LYS A 208 -4.00 -18.50 -11.06
N LYS A 209 -4.78 -17.82 -10.22
CA LYS A 209 -6.22 -17.55 -10.44
C LYS A 209 -6.48 -16.20 -11.09
N GLY A 210 -5.50 -15.29 -11.06
CA GLY A 210 -5.55 -13.99 -11.70
C GLY A 210 -5.54 -12.82 -10.71
N PRO A 211 -5.38 -11.59 -11.19
CA PRO A 211 -5.07 -10.41 -10.36
C PRO A 211 -6.18 -10.00 -9.37
N GLY A 212 -7.40 -10.53 -9.53
CA GLY A 212 -8.50 -10.28 -8.61
C GLY A 212 -8.51 -11.18 -7.38
N HIS A 213 -7.72 -12.24 -7.38
CA HIS A 213 -7.73 -13.24 -6.31
C HIS A 213 -6.64 -12.97 -5.27
N SER A 214 -6.95 -13.25 -4.01
CA SER A 214 -6.03 -13.15 -2.88
C SER A 214 -6.05 -14.42 -2.05
N TRP A 215 -4.94 -14.70 -1.38
CA TRP A 215 -4.85 -15.69 -0.31
C TRP A 215 -4.60 -15.03 1.07
N SER A 216 -4.84 -13.72 1.20
CA SER A 216 -4.71 -12.97 2.46
C SER A 216 -5.92 -13.17 3.40
N GLY A 217 -5.72 -12.98 4.71
CA GLY A 217 -6.80 -12.75 5.68
C GLY A 217 -7.45 -11.36 5.62
N HIS A 218 -7.11 -10.55 4.62
CA HIS A 218 -7.66 -9.22 4.34
C HIS A 218 -7.46 -8.14 5.43
N GLY A 219 -6.36 -8.21 6.18
CA GLY A 219 -5.99 -7.16 7.14
C GLY A 219 -4.61 -7.38 7.73
N VAL A 220 -4.30 -6.60 8.77
CA VAL A 220 -3.10 -6.84 9.57
C VAL A 220 -3.36 -8.07 10.43
N ASP A 221 -2.91 -9.23 9.98
CA ASP A 221 -3.14 -10.52 10.64
C ASP A 221 -1.83 -11.19 11.08
N VAL A 222 -0.69 -10.53 10.83
CA VAL A 222 0.68 -10.98 11.06
C VAL A 222 1.00 -12.36 10.48
N THR A 223 0.17 -12.90 9.57
CA THR A 223 0.38 -14.23 8.96
C THR A 223 1.62 -14.31 8.09
N SER A 224 2.18 -13.17 7.66
CA SER A 224 3.49 -13.17 7.00
C SER A 224 4.62 -13.66 7.91
N LEU A 225 4.46 -13.58 9.23
CA LEU A 225 5.43 -14.07 10.22
C LEU A 225 5.15 -15.53 10.63
N TYR A 226 3.86 -15.87 10.73
CA TYR A 226 3.41 -17.14 11.30
C TYR A 226 3.02 -18.20 10.28
N GLY A 227 3.15 -17.95 8.98
CA GLY A 227 2.78 -18.92 7.93
C GLY A 227 1.38 -18.68 7.35
N ARG A 228 1.10 -19.33 6.21
CA ARG A 228 -0.11 -19.07 5.42
C ARG A 228 -1.35 -19.78 5.97
N ASN A 229 -1.14 -20.84 6.73
CA ASN A 229 -2.17 -21.67 7.32
C ASN A 229 -1.67 -22.26 8.64
N VAL A 230 -2.56 -22.93 9.37
CA VAL A 230 -2.26 -23.51 10.69
C VAL A 230 -1.18 -24.61 10.59
N GLU A 231 -1.08 -25.32 9.47
CA GLU A 231 -0.07 -26.37 9.26
C GLU A 231 1.33 -25.76 9.21
N GLU A 232 1.54 -24.72 8.40
CA GLU A 232 2.81 -23.99 8.33
C GLU A 232 3.13 -23.27 9.64
N GLU A 233 2.12 -22.72 10.32
CA GLU A 233 2.29 -22.11 11.65
C GLU A 233 2.85 -23.11 12.66
N ASN A 234 2.29 -24.32 12.72
CA ASN A 234 2.78 -25.37 13.60
C ASN A 234 4.19 -25.85 13.23
N LEU A 235 4.55 -25.84 11.95
CA LEU A 235 5.90 -26.19 11.50
C LEU A 235 6.94 -25.13 11.92
N LEU A 236 6.56 -23.85 11.90
CA LEU A 236 7.41 -22.72 12.32
C LEU A 236 7.56 -22.61 13.84
N ARG A 237 6.61 -23.11 14.62
CA ARG A 237 6.65 -23.13 16.09
C ARG A 237 7.68 -24.10 16.66
N SER A 238 8.30 -23.72 17.78
CA SER A 238 9.20 -24.59 18.55
C SER A 238 8.43 -25.68 19.31
N GLY A 239 7.16 -25.43 19.63
CA GLY A 239 6.35 -26.27 20.53
C GLY A 239 6.80 -26.17 21.98
N LYS A 240 7.61 -25.17 22.33
CA LYS A 240 8.10 -24.91 23.67
C LYS A 240 8.06 -23.42 24.00
N ASP A 241 7.48 -23.12 25.17
CA ASP A 241 7.38 -21.77 25.77
C ASP A 241 6.74 -20.73 24.84
N GLY A 242 5.90 -21.16 23.91
CA GLY A 242 5.18 -20.33 22.95
C GLY A 242 6.02 -19.82 21.79
N LYS A 243 7.27 -20.27 21.63
CA LYS A 243 8.25 -19.64 20.72
C LYS A 243 8.17 -20.12 19.27
N LEU A 244 8.75 -19.32 18.38
CA LEU A 244 9.11 -19.70 17.00
C LEU A 244 10.49 -20.36 16.97
N LYS A 245 10.71 -21.28 16.02
CA LYS A 245 12.01 -21.90 15.78
C LYS A 245 12.99 -20.89 15.19
N MET A 246 14.15 -20.80 15.81
CA MET A 246 15.29 -20.02 15.34
C MET A 246 16.58 -20.83 15.56
N GLN A 247 17.64 -20.47 14.83
CA GLN A 247 18.97 -21.07 14.94
C GLN A 247 20.01 -19.99 15.21
N VAL A 248 21.03 -20.33 15.98
CA VAL A 248 22.14 -19.41 16.25
C VAL A 248 23.19 -19.53 15.15
N ILE A 249 23.47 -18.43 14.46
CA ILE A 249 24.56 -18.33 13.47
C ILE A 249 25.42 -17.14 13.86
N SER A 250 26.72 -17.36 14.04
CA SER A 250 27.67 -16.31 14.45
C SER A 250 27.28 -15.56 15.72
N GLY A 251 26.61 -16.24 16.66
CA GLY A 251 26.18 -15.68 17.95
C GLY A 251 24.84 -14.93 17.92
N GLU A 252 24.15 -14.87 16.79
CA GLU A 252 22.86 -14.20 16.63
C GLU A 252 21.75 -15.21 16.23
N ASP A 253 20.51 -14.96 16.68
CA ASP A 253 19.34 -15.76 16.32
C ASP A 253 18.82 -15.42 14.91
N TYR A 254 18.71 -16.42 14.04
CA TYR A 254 18.17 -16.29 12.69
C TYR A 254 17.06 -17.32 12.42
N PRO A 255 16.18 -17.08 11.43
CA PRO A 255 15.22 -18.08 10.98
C PRO A 255 15.89 -19.41 10.61
N MET A 256 15.17 -20.52 10.79
CA MET A 256 15.65 -21.86 10.42
C MET A 256 15.92 -21.98 8.91
N PHE A 257 16.78 -22.90 8.50
CA PHE A 257 16.87 -23.26 7.08
C PHE A 257 15.62 -24.02 6.64
N SER A 258 15.18 -23.83 5.40
CA SER A 258 13.99 -24.49 4.87
C SER A 258 14.13 -26.00 4.74
N LYS A 259 15.36 -26.52 4.67
CA LYS A 259 15.62 -27.97 4.70
C LYS A 259 15.23 -28.61 6.04
N ASP A 260 15.25 -27.83 7.13
CA ASP A 260 14.99 -28.30 8.50
C ASP A 260 13.53 -28.03 8.93
N VAL A 261 12.80 -27.19 8.18
CA VAL A 261 11.41 -26.83 8.42
C VAL A 261 10.64 -26.88 7.08
N PRO A 262 9.83 -27.92 6.82
CA PRO A 262 9.29 -28.23 5.50
C PRO A 262 8.08 -27.34 5.13
N ILE A 263 8.32 -26.06 4.90
CA ILE A 263 7.32 -25.08 4.45
C ILE A 263 7.61 -24.60 3.01
N GLU A 264 6.60 -24.05 2.33
CA GLU A 264 6.81 -23.49 1.00
C GLU A 264 7.67 -22.23 1.07
N VAL A 265 8.78 -22.22 0.33
CA VAL A 265 9.65 -21.06 0.14
C VAL A 265 9.90 -20.83 -1.35
N ARG A 266 10.06 -19.58 -1.77
CA ARG A 266 10.26 -19.21 -3.17
C ARG A 266 11.65 -18.64 -3.38
N TYR A 267 12.54 -19.50 -3.88
CA TYR A 267 13.89 -19.17 -4.31
C TYR A 267 14.11 -19.65 -5.76
N PRO A 268 15.12 -19.12 -6.48
CA PRO A 268 15.51 -19.64 -7.79
C PRO A 268 15.86 -21.14 -7.71
N PRO A 269 15.64 -21.92 -8.80
CA PRO A 269 15.84 -23.38 -8.77
C PRO A 269 17.23 -23.84 -8.32
N ASN A 270 18.28 -23.06 -8.61
CA ASN A 270 19.67 -23.39 -8.31
C ASN A 270 20.21 -22.69 -7.05
N HIS A 271 19.34 -22.09 -6.23
CA HIS A 271 19.77 -21.44 -4.99
C HIS A 271 20.24 -22.49 -3.97
N PRO A 272 21.39 -22.30 -3.29
CA PRO A 272 21.91 -23.28 -2.34
C PRO A 272 20.93 -23.58 -1.18
N GLU A 273 20.69 -24.86 -0.88
CA GLU A 273 19.76 -25.28 0.18
C GLU A 273 20.14 -24.74 1.56
N ASN A 274 21.44 -24.61 1.84
CA ASN A 274 21.96 -24.02 3.08
C ASN A 274 21.84 -22.49 3.13
N LEU A 275 21.24 -21.85 2.12
CA LEU A 275 20.97 -20.41 2.04
C LEU A 275 19.48 -20.14 1.78
N LYS A 276 18.61 -21.16 1.93
CA LYS A 276 17.15 -21.01 1.92
C LYS A 276 16.64 -21.03 3.36
N PHE A 277 15.85 -20.02 3.71
CA PHE A 277 15.30 -19.87 5.06
C PHE A 277 13.80 -20.14 5.08
N ALA A 278 13.34 -20.79 6.15
CA ALA A 278 11.94 -20.97 6.48
C ALA A 278 11.38 -19.68 7.10
N LEU A 279 10.52 -18.99 6.35
CA LEU A 279 9.92 -17.70 6.71
C LEU A 279 8.39 -17.83 6.58
N GLY A 280 7.62 -17.08 7.37
CA GLY A 280 6.15 -17.17 7.33
C GLY A 280 5.57 -16.77 5.97
N HIS A 281 6.25 -15.88 5.26
CA HIS A 281 5.90 -15.49 3.90
C HIS A 281 6.89 -16.10 2.90
N PRO A 282 6.41 -16.86 1.89
CA PRO A 282 7.29 -17.65 0.99
C PRO A 282 8.24 -16.78 0.16
N PHE A 283 7.96 -15.48 0.04
CA PHE A 283 8.70 -14.52 -0.78
C PHE A 283 9.76 -13.72 0.00
N PHE A 284 9.80 -13.76 1.33
CA PHE A 284 10.67 -12.86 2.11
C PHE A 284 12.18 -13.17 2.00
N GLY A 285 12.54 -14.30 1.40
CA GLY A 285 13.90 -14.57 0.94
C GLY A 285 14.35 -13.77 -0.28
N LEU A 286 13.43 -13.06 -0.96
CA LEU A 286 13.75 -12.27 -2.16
C LEU A 286 14.74 -11.14 -1.87
N MET A 287 14.56 -10.43 -0.77
CA MET A 287 15.35 -9.25 -0.45
C MET A 287 15.91 -9.39 0.95
N PRO A 288 17.23 -9.20 1.14
CA PRO A 288 17.85 -9.17 2.46
C PRO A 288 17.17 -8.24 3.47
N GLY A 289 16.62 -7.10 3.02
CA GLY A 289 15.85 -6.20 3.88
C GLY A 289 14.54 -6.82 4.41
N LEU A 290 13.85 -7.65 3.63
CA LEU A 290 12.67 -8.40 4.10
C LEU A 290 13.06 -9.47 5.10
N PHE A 291 14.16 -10.19 4.83
CA PHE A 291 14.72 -11.18 5.74
C PHE A 291 15.16 -10.56 7.08
N LEU A 292 15.74 -9.34 7.06
CA LEU A 292 16.06 -8.58 8.27
C LEU A 292 14.80 -8.32 9.11
N TYR A 293 13.73 -7.74 8.51
CA TYR A 293 12.49 -7.48 9.23
C TYR A 293 11.86 -8.75 9.79
N GLU A 294 11.84 -9.83 9.00
CA GLU A 294 11.33 -11.13 9.46
C GLU A 294 12.14 -11.64 10.67
N THR A 295 13.47 -11.55 10.62
CA THR A 295 14.35 -11.95 11.72
C THR A 295 14.05 -11.15 12.99
N ILE A 296 13.95 -9.82 12.89
CA ILE A 296 13.67 -8.93 14.03
C ILE A 296 12.29 -9.22 14.65
N TRP A 297 11.26 -9.42 13.83
CA TRP A 297 9.93 -9.77 14.33
C TRP A 297 9.83 -11.17 14.95
N MET A 298 10.58 -12.15 14.44
CA MET A 298 10.67 -13.47 15.06
C MET A 298 11.36 -13.40 16.43
N ARG A 299 12.43 -12.61 16.55
CA ARG A 299 13.08 -12.34 17.84
C ARG A 299 12.12 -11.64 18.80
N GLU A 300 11.37 -10.64 18.33
CA GLU A 300 10.40 -9.93 19.18
C GLU A 300 9.32 -10.87 19.70
N HIS A 301 8.77 -11.74 18.86
CA HIS A 301 7.81 -12.74 19.31
C HIS A 301 8.39 -13.61 20.43
N ASN A 302 9.60 -14.13 20.25
CA ASN A 302 10.26 -14.96 21.27
C ASN A 302 10.54 -14.19 22.56
N ARG A 303 10.94 -12.91 22.47
CA ARG A 303 11.16 -12.00 23.61
C ARG A 303 9.86 -11.74 24.36
N VAL A 304 8.75 -11.51 23.66
CA VAL A 304 7.42 -11.35 24.26
C VAL A 304 6.99 -12.64 24.96
N CYS A 305 7.22 -13.81 24.36
CA CYS A 305 6.93 -15.10 25.00
C CYS A 305 7.72 -15.30 26.30
N ASP A 306 8.98 -14.85 26.37
CA ASP A 306 9.76 -14.87 27.62
C ASP A 306 9.14 -13.98 28.70
N VAL A 307 8.70 -12.77 28.34
CA VAL A 307 7.99 -11.87 29.26
C VAL A 307 6.68 -12.52 29.74
N LEU A 308 5.89 -13.07 28.83
CA LEU A 308 4.64 -13.74 29.17
C LEU A 308 4.85 -14.96 30.06
N LYS A 309 5.91 -15.75 29.82
CA LYS A 309 6.25 -16.92 30.64
C LYS A 309 6.69 -16.53 32.05
N ALA A 310 7.40 -15.42 32.19
CA ALA A 310 7.78 -14.88 33.49
C ALA A 310 6.56 -14.38 34.28
N GLU A 311 5.63 -13.68 33.62
CA GLU A 311 4.39 -13.20 34.23
C GLU A 311 3.39 -14.33 34.53
N HIS A 312 3.38 -15.38 33.69
CA HIS A 312 2.46 -16.51 33.79
C HIS A 312 3.20 -17.86 33.70
N PRO A 313 3.89 -18.29 34.78
CA PRO A 313 4.67 -19.53 34.77
C PRO A 313 3.84 -20.80 34.48
N ASP A 314 2.54 -20.76 34.78
CA ASP A 314 1.58 -21.85 34.61
C ASP A 314 0.97 -21.95 33.21
N TRP A 315 1.19 -20.96 32.33
CA TRP A 315 0.69 -21.03 30.96
C TRP A 315 1.44 -22.07 30.12
N ASP A 316 0.67 -22.75 29.28
CA ASP A 316 1.15 -23.71 28.29
C ASP A 316 1.70 -23.01 27.03
N ASP A 317 2.33 -23.80 26.17
CA ASP A 317 2.91 -23.33 24.91
C ASP A 317 1.90 -22.60 24.02
N GLU A 318 0.70 -23.16 23.87
CA GLU A 318 -0.35 -22.61 23.00
C GLU A 318 -0.80 -21.23 23.46
N ARG A 319 -1.07 -21.07 24.76
CA ARG A 319 -1.52 -19.79 25.30
C ARG A 319 -0.45 -18.72 25.21
N LEU A 320 0.82 -19.06 25.45
CA LEU A 320 1.95 -18.15 25.29
C LEU A 320 2.09 -17.72 23.82
N PHE A 321 2.02 -18.66 22.88
CA PHE A 321 2.12 -18.38 21.45
C PHE A 321 1.00 -17.45 20.97
N GLN A 322 -0.26 -17.79 21.24
CA GLN A 322 -1.41 -16.99 20.77
C GLN A 322 -1.43 -15.60 21.42
N THR A 323 -1.08 -15.49 22.71
CA THR A 323 -0.99 -14.18 23.38
C THR A 323 0.17 -13.36 22.84
N GLY A 324 1.34 -13.97 22.61
CA GLY A 324 2.48 -13.32 21.98
C GLY A 324 2.16 -12.79 20.57
N LYS A 325 1.40 -13.57 19.78
CA LYS A 325 0.90 -13.15 18.46
C LYS A 325 -0.03 -11.94 18.54
N LEU A 326 -0.89 -11.84 19.56
CA LEU A 326 -1.74 -10.66 19.79
C LEU A 326 -0.94 -9.41 20.17
N VAL A 327 0.13 -9.57 20.96
CA VAL A 327 1.04 -8.47 21.30
C VAL A 327 1.77 -7.97 20.05
N VAL A 328 2.39 -8.85 19.27
CA VAL A 328 3.09 -8.51 18.01
C VAL A 328 2.13 -7.81 17.02
N LEU A 329 0.88 -8.28 16.92
CA LEU A 329 -0.15 -7.60 16.13
C LEU A 329 -0.42 -6.17 16.64
N GLY A 330 -0.54 -5.99 17.95
CA GLY A 330 -0.70 -4.68 18.58
C GLY A 330 0.48 -3.74 18.30
N GLU A 331 1.70 -4.22 18.47
CA GLU A 331 2.93 -3.47 18.17
C GLU A 331 3.00 -3.08 16.70
N THR A 332 2.66 -4.00 15.80
CA THR A 332 2.63 -3.73 14.36
C THR A 332 1.70 -2.56 14.05
N ILE A 333 0.46 -2.57 14.55
CA ILE A 333 -0.50 -1.48 14.31
C ILE A 333 -0.02 -0.17 14.95
N LYS A 334 0.54 -0.23 16.15
CA LYS A 334 1.10 0.93 16.86
C LYS A 334 2.23 1.59 16.06
N ILE A 335 3.24 0.83 15.65
CA ILE A 335 4.40 1.31 14.88
C ILE A 335 3.94 1.83 13.52
N VAL A 336 3.01 1.14 12.85
CA VAL A 336 2.47 1.60 11.57
C VAL A 336 1.81 2.97 11.70
N ILE A 337 1.00 3.18 12.74
CA ILE A 337 0.28 4.45 12.92
C ILE A 337 1.21 5.59 13.35
N GLU A 338 2.04 5.35 14.36
CA GLU A 338 2.76 6.43 15.05
C GLU A 338 4.14 6.74 14.49
N ASP A 339 4.81 5.75 13.85
CA ASP A 339 6.12 5.97 13.24
C ASP A 339 5.99 6.07 11.72
N TYR A 340 5.40 5.04 11.10
CA TYR A 340 5.39 4.92 9.65
C TYR A 340 4.43 5.91 8.97
N VAL A 341 3.14 5.90 9.31
CA VAL A 341 2.17 6.84 8.74
C VAL A 341 2.53 8.28 9.11
N GLN A 342 3.06 8.52 10.31
CA GLN A 342 3.58 9.81 10.73
C GLN A 342 4.72 10.31 9.81
N HIS A 343 5.68 9.43 9.47
CA HIS A 343 6.75 9.73 8.52
C HIS A 343 6.21 10.03 7.12
N LEU A 344 5.34 9.16 6.59
CA LEU A 344 4.79 9.32 5.24
C LEU A 344 3.99 10.62 5.08
N ALA A 345 3.17 10.94 6.09
CA ALA A 345 2.32 12.12 6.07
C ALA A 345 3.10 13.42 6.31
N ASN A 346 4.15 13.36 7.12
CA ASN A 346 4.98 14.50 7.51
C ASN A 346 4.16 15.66 8.11
N TYR A 347 3.09 15.32 8.84
CA TYR A 347 2.19 16.30 9.46
C TYR A 347 2.71 16.76 10.83
N ASN A 348 2.37 17.99 11.20
CA ASN A 348 2.67 18.54 12.53
C ASN A 348 1.77 17.98 13.63
N ILE A 349 0.59 17.44 13.29
CA ILE A 349 -0.21 16.66 14.24
C ILE A 349 0.49 15.33 14.51
N GLN A 350 0.57 14.94 15.78
CA GLN A 350 1.06 13.62 16.18
C GLN A 350 -0.05 12.58 15.98
N ILE A 351 0.09 11.71 15.00
CA ILE A 351 -0.85 10.62 14.77
C ILE A 351 -0.64 9.58 15.87
N LYS A 352 -1.66 9.30 16.69
CA LYS A 352 -1.59 8.33 17.80
C LYS A 352 -2.54 7.17 17.62
N PHE A 353 -2.10 5.95 17.92
CA PHE A 353 -2.92 4.75 18.00
C PHE A 353 -3.80 4.80 19.25
N LYS A 354 -5.07 5.20 19.08
CA LYS A 354 -6.04 5.34 20.17
C LYS A 354 -7.36 4.64 19.85
N PRO A 355 -7.47 3.29 19.97
CA PRO A 355 -8.73 2.57 19.71
C PRO A 355 -9.93 3.08 20.51
N THR A 356 -9.69 3.56 21.73
CA THR A 356 -10.70 4.01 22.68
C THR A 356 -11.54 5.19 22.16
N VAL A 357 -11.03 6.01 21.25
CA VAL A 357 -11.78 7.16 20.70
C VAL A 357 -12.90 6.75 19.75
N LEU A 358 -12.90 5.49 19.30
CA LEU A 358 -13.96 4.90 18.46
C LEU A 358 -15.01 4.14 19.28
N PHE A 359 -14.82 3.98 20.59
CA PHE A 359 -15.79 3.26 21.42
C PHE A 359 -17.11 4.04 21.50
N GLY A 360 -18.20 3.37 21.14
CA GLY A 360 -19.54 3.97 21.08
C GLY A 360 -19.86 4.66 19.76
N GLU A 361 -18.91 4.73 18.82
CA GLU A 361 -19.18 5.23 17.48
C GLU A 361 -19.70 4.12 16.56
N SER A 362 -20.42 4.52 15.51
CA SER A 362 -20.80 3.61 14.43
C SER A 362 -19.57 3.28 13.57
N PHE A 363 -18.78 2.30 14.01
CA PHE A 363 -17.58 1.84 13.33
C PHE A 363 -17.54 0.31 13.26
N GLN A 364 -17.32 -0.22 12.05
CA GLN A 364 -17.31 -1.67 11.82
C GLN A 364 -15.88 -2.23 11.96
N TYR A 365 -15.68 -3.14 12.91
CA TYR A 365 -14.40 -3.85 13.13
C TYR A 365 -14.24 -5.05 12.19
N GLN A 366 -14.30 -4.77 10.89
CA GLN A 366 -14.04 -5.70 9.80
C GLN A 366 -13.39 -4.95 8.64
N ASN A 367 -12.53 -5.64 7.90
CA ASN A 367 -11.88 -5.11 6.72
C ASN A 367 -11.89 -6.13 5.58
N LYS A 368 -11.95 -5.63 4.34
CA LYS A 368 -11.66 -6.43 3.16
C LYS A 368 -10.76 -5.62 2.24
N ILE A 369 -9.56 -6.11 1.98
CA ILE A 369 -8.60 -5.41 1.13
C ILE A 369 -9.15 -5.21 -0.29
N ASN A 370 -9.03 -3.98 -0.76
CA ASN A 370 -9.45 -3.54 -2.09
C ASN A 370 -8.35 -3.75 -3.13
N ALA A 371 -8.73 -4.14 -4.35
CA ALA A 371 -7.81 -4.27 -5.47
C ALA A 371 -7.14 -2.94 -5.82
N GLU A 372 -7.87 -1.82 -5.66
CA GLU A 372 -7.33 -0.49 -5.88
C GLU A 372 -6.27 -0.11 -4.85
N PHE A 373 -6.44 -0.57 -3.59
CA PHE A 373 -5.44 -0.36 -2.54
C PHE A 373 -4.17 -1.15 -2.83
N ASN A 374 -4.31 -2.38 -3.34
CA ASN A 374 -3.18 -3.19 -3.82
C ASN A 374 -2.40 -2.44 -4.91
N HIS A 375 -3.06 -1.95 -5.97
CA HIS A 375 -2.39 -1.23 -7.05
C HIS A 375 -1.73 0.07 -6.55
N LEU A 376 -2.42 0.83 -5.69
CA LEU A 376 -1.91 2.08 -5.14
C LEU A 376 -0.61 1.91 -4.35
N TYR A 377 -0.39 0.76 -3.72
CA TYR A 377 0.79 0.48 -2.88
C TYR A 377 2.01 -0.06 -3.65
N HIS A 378 2.01 -0.05 -4.98
CA HIS A 378 3.16 -0.51 -5.78
C HIS A 378 4.31 0.52 -5.81
N TRP A 379 4.84 0.93 -4.65
CA TRP A 379 5.84 2.01 -4.49
C TRP A 379 7.28 1.62 -4.86
N HIS A 380 7.44 0.86 -5.92
CA HIS A 380 8.74 0.40 -6.39
C HIS A 380 9.71 1.50 -6.83
N PRO A 381 9.29 2.73 -7.23
CA PRO A 381 10.25 3.82 -7.46
C PRO A 381 11.11 4.17 -6.24
N LEU A 382 10.66 3.80 -5.03
CA LEU A 382 11.44 4.00 -3.80
C LEU A 382 12.71 3.14 -3.74
N MET A 383 12.80 2.05 -4.53
CA MET A 383 13.97 1.16 -4.51
C MET A 383 15.18 1.80 -5.18
N PRO A 384 16.36 1.81 -4.54
CA PRO A 384 17.60 2.22 -5.20
C PRO A 384 18.06 1.17 -6.24
N ASP A 385 19.03 1.54 -7.08
CA ASP A 385 19.64 0.62 -8.05
C ASP A 385 20.71 -0.29 -7.42
N GLU A 386 21.27 0.15 -6.30
CA GLU A 386 22.33 -0.52 -5.53
C GLU A 386 22.14 -0.27 -4.03
N PHE A 387 22.74 -1.13 -3.20
CA PHE A 387 22.65 -1.09 -1.75
C PHE A 387 24.04 -0.94 -1.15
N ASN A 388 24.26 0.10 -0.36
CA ASN A 388 25.52 0.29 0.35
C ASN A 388 25.40 -0.32 1.75
N ILE A 389 26.03 -1.48 1.94
CA ILE A 389 26.05 -2.19 3.22
C ILE A 389 27.45 -2.11 3.80
N SER A 390 27.60 -1.33 4.89
CA SER A 390 28.88 -1.12 5.58
C SER A 390 30.03 -0.74 4.64
N GLY A 391 29.78 0.12 3.65
CA GLY A 391 30.76 0.59 2.67
C GLY A 391 30.93 -0.32 1.45
N THR A 392 30.31 -1.50 1.42
CA THR A 392 30.29 -2.39 0.25
C THR A 392 29.03 -2.13 -0.58
N ILE A 393 29.20 -1.85 -1.87
CA ILE A 393 28.08 -1.57 -2.78
C ILE A 393 27.66 -2.86 -3.49
N TYR A 394 26.39 -3.20 -3.35
CA TYR A 394 25.73 -4.33 -3.99
C TYR A 394 24.73 -3.84 -5.03
N PRO A 395 24.99 -4.04 -6.34
CA PRO A 395 23.96 -3.87 -7.35
C PRO A 395 22.72 -4.72 -7.02
N MET A 396 21.52 -4.28 -7.40
CA MET A 396 20.26 -4.99 -7.13
C MET A 396 20.33 -6.50 -7.45
N LYS A 397 20.95 -6.89 -8.57
CA LYS A 397 21.11 -8.30 -8.98
C LYS A 397 21.93 -9.15 -8.01
N ASP A 398 22.89 -8.55 -7.31
CA ASP A 398 23.80 -9.21 -6.37
C ASP A 398 23.27 -9.09 -4.92
N PHE A 399 22.16 -8.37 -4.74
CA PHE A 399 21.44 -8.21 -3.47
C PHE A 399 20.21 -9.13 -3.39
N MET A 400 19.47 -9.27 -4.51
CA MET A 400 18.29 -10.14 -4.59
C MET A 400 18.65 -11.60 -4.31
N PHE A 401 17.82 -12.27 -3.52
CA PHE A 401 17.95 -13.66 -3.05
C PHE A 401 19.16 -13.95 -2.15
N HIS A 402 19.94 -12.94 -1.77
CA HIS A 402 21.17 -13.11 -0.97
C HIS A 402 20.97 -12.78 0.51
N SER A 403 20.03 -13.49 1.17
CA SER A 403 19.71 -13.29 2.60
C SER A 403 20.93 -13.46 3.53
N GLU A 404 21.94 -14.24 3.10
CA GLU A 404 23.23 -14.39 3.77
C GLU A 404 24.02 -13.10 3.93
N LEU A 405 23.69 -12.03 3.20
CA LEU A 405 24.26 -10.71 3.44
C LEU A 405 23.90 -10.20 4.84
N VAL A 406 22.70 -10.47 5.34
CA VAL A 406 22.34 -10.12 6.72
C VAL A 406 23.19 -10.91 7.71
N LEU A 407 23.43 -12.19 7.46
CA LEU A 407 24.28 -13.04 8.30
C LEU A 407 25.75 -12.57 8.28
N LYS A 408 26.24 -12.14 7.12
CA LYS A 408 27.62 -11.66 6.92
C LYS A 408 27.91 -10.39 7.72
N TYR A 409 26.97 -9.44 7.70
CA TYR A 409 27.16 -8.13 8.34
C TYR A 409 26.59 -8.05 9.76
N GLY A 410 25.70 -8.98 10.13
CA GLY A 410 24.94 -8.91 11.37
C GLY A 410 23.74 -7.95 11.26
N THR A 411 22.73 -8.17 12.09
CA THR A 411 21.49 -7.36 12.04
C THR A 411 21.73 -5.88 12.37
N ALA A 412 22.69 -5.57 13.24
CA ALA A 412 23.04 -4.21 13.65
C ALA A 412 23.57 -3.35 12.48
N ALA A 413 24.67 -3.78 11.86
CA ALA A 413 25.33 -3.03 10.79
C ALA A 413 24.46 -2.96 9.52
N PHE A 414 23.66 -4.01 9.27
CA PHE A 414 22.71 -4.02 8.16
C PHE A 414 21.60 -2.98 8.37
N THR A 415 21.00 -2.95 9.56
CA THR A 415 19.97 -1.96 9.94
C THR A 415 20.51 -0.54 9.81
N GLU A 416 21.70 -0.26 10.35
CA GLU A 416 22.32 1.07 10.25
C GLU A 416 22.55 1.49 8.80
N SER A 417 23.04 0.57 7.96
CA SER A 417 23.28 0.83 6.53
C SER A 417 21.98 1.24 5.81
N LEU A 418 20.89 0.49 6.04
CA LEU A 418 19.59 0.78 5.44
C LEU A 418 18.95 2.08 5.96
N SER A 419 19.18 2.43 7.23
CA SER A 419 18.72 3.70 7.82
C SER A 419 19.41 4.92 7.22
N ARG A 420 20.66 4.77 6.75
CA ARG A 420 21.48 5.86 6.20
C ARG A 420 21.33 6.04 4.70
N GLN A 421 20.89 5.01 3.97
CA GLN A 421 20.74 5.10 2.53
C GLN A 421 19.42 5.77 2.16
N ARG A 422 19.46 6.77 1.26
CA ARG A 422 18.28 7.48 0.76
C ARG A 422 17.48 6.60 -0.21
N ALA A 423 16.17 6.54 -0.01
CA ALA A 423 15.22 5.92 -0.92
C ALA A 423 14.96 6.80 -2.16
N GLY A 424 14.38 6.19 -3.19
CA GLY A 424 13.96 6.90 -4.40
C GLY A 424 12.68 7.70 -4.21
N HIS A 425 12.45 8.69 -5.06
CA HIS A 425 11.22 9.46 -5.13
C HIS A 425 10.08 8.65 -5.76
N MET A 426 8.89 8.65 -5.13
CA MET A 426 7.69 8.01 -5.66
C MET A 426 7.06 8.87 -6.77
N SER A 427 7.58 8.74 -7.99
CA SER A 427 7.07 9.48 -9.15
C SER A 427 7.53 8.87 -10.48
N HIS A 428 7.18 9.55 -11.56
CA HIS A 428 7.61 9.28 -12.93
C HIS A 428 9.15 9.18 -13.06
N HIS A 429 9.59 8.48 -14.11
CA HIS A 429 11.00 8.30 -14.53
C HIS A 429 11.92 7.81 -13.42
N ASN A 430 11.41 6.99 -12.49
CA ASN A 430 12.19 6.51 -11.36
C ASN A 430 12.00 5.02 -11.08
N HIS A 431 11.46 4.23 -12.01
CA HIS A 431 11.51 2.76 -11.92
C HIS A 431 12.85 2.23 -12.43
N GLY A 432 13.64 1.61 -11.55
CA GLY A 432 14.87 0.91 -11.93
C GLY A 432 14.60 -0.37 -12.74
N PRO A 433 15.63 -0.96 -13.39
CA PRO A 433 15.47 -2.09 -14.30
C PRO A 433 14.71 -3.28 -13.72
N SER A 434 14.98 -3.65 -12.48
CA SER A 434 14.32 -4.78 -11.80
C SER A 434 12.85 -4.52 -11.44
N THR A 435 12.43 -3.26 -11.41
CA THR A 435 11.06 -2.86 -11.02
C THR A 435 10.16 -2.56 -12.21
N LEU A 436 10.72 -2.39 -13.40
CA LEU A 436 9.97 -2.04 -14.60
C LEU A 436 8.95 -3.11 -14.99
N ASN A 437 9.28 -4.38 -14.87
CA ASN A 437 8.32 -5.44 -15.18
C ASN A 437 7.14 -5.41 -14.20
N VAL A 438 7.38 -5.11 -12.92
CA VAL A 438 6.31 -4.99 -11.93
C VAL A 438 5.36 -3.84 -12.26
N LEU A 439 5.89 -2.68 -12.67
CA LEU A 439 5.09 -1.57 -13.20
C LEU A 439 4.20 -2.03 -14.35
N LYS A 440 4.78 -2.71 -15.35
CA LYS A 440 4.04 -3.14 -16.54
C LYS A 440 2.90 -4.09 -16.17
N GLU A 441 3.19 -5.11 -15.36
CA GLU A 441 2.19 -6.05 -14.87
C GLU A 441 1.09 -5.35 -14.06
N THR A 442 1.43 -4.34 -13.23
CA THR A 442 0.44 -3.58 -12.45
C THR A 442 -0.53 -2.82 -13.36
N VAL A 443 -0.04 -2.21 -14.44
CA VAL A 443 -0.90 -1.55 -15.44
C VAL A 443 -1.78 -2.57 -16.15
N LEU A 444 -1.22 -3.71 -16.58
CA LEU A 444 -1.98 -4.79 -17.23
C LEU A 444 -3.04 -5.39 -16.32
N HIS A 445 -2.74 -5.62 -15.05
CA HIS A 445 -3.69 -6.09 -14.05
C HIS A 445 -4.84 -5.11 -13.86
N GLY A 446 -4.58 -3.79 -13.83
CA GLY A 446 -5.62 -2.77 -13.80
C GLY A 446 -6.56 -2.84 -15.01
N ARG A 447 -6.02 -3.13 -16.20
CA ARG A 447 -6.81 -3.33 -17.43
C ARG A 447 -7.64 -4.63 -17.39
N ILE A 448 -7.04 -5.73 -16.92
CA ILE A 448 -7.74 -7.03 -16.74
C ILE A 448 -8.91 -6.86 -15.76
N LEU A 449 -8.68 -6.14 -14.66
CA LEU A 449 -9.71 -5.83 -13.65
C LEU A 449 -10.66 -4.71 -14.09
N ARG A 450 -10.44 -4.13 -15.28
CA ARG A 450 -11.29 -3.07 -15.85
C ARG A 450 -11.48 -1.92 -14.87
N PHE A 451 -10.39 -1.43 -14.30
CA PHE A 451 -10.44 -0.25 -13.43
C PHE A 451 -11.01 0.94 -14.20
N GLN A 452 -11.85 1.72 -13.51
CA GLN A 452 -12.34 2.99 -14.06
C GLN A 452 -11.19 4.02 -14.16
N PRO A 453 -11.37 5.11 -14.91
CA PRO A 453 -10.36 6.15 -15.04
C PRO A 453 -10.00 6.80 -13.70
N LEU A 454 -8.80 7.38 -13.61
CA LEU A 454 -8.29 8.11 -12.44
C LEU A 454 -9.32 9.11 -11.90
N ASN A 455 -9.93 9.92 -12.78
CA ASN A 455 -10.89 10.95 -12.39
C ASN A 455 -12.16 10.39 -11.73
N ASN A 456 -12.56 9.16 -12.05
CA ASN A 456 -13.69 8.51 -11.37
C ASN A 456 -13.32 8.11 -9.94
N TYR A 457 -12.10 7.60 -9.73
CA TYR A 457 -11.60 7.35 -8.37
C TYR A 457 -11.42 8.66 -7.59
N ARG A 458 -10.92 9.73 -8.21
CA ARG A 458 -10.84 11.06 -7.56
C ARG A 458 -12.21 11.51 -7.06
N LYS A 459 -13.24 11.48 -7.91
CA LYS A 459 -14.62 11.79 -7.51
C LYS A 459 -15.11 10.90 -6.36
N ARG A 460 -14.89 9.59 -6.43
CA ARG A 460 -15.28 8.61 -5.39
C ARG A 460 -14.65 8.90 -4.02
N PHE A 461 -13.47 9.48 -4.00
CA PHE A 461 -12.74 9.86 -2.79
C PHE A 461 -12.83 11.37 -2.48
N ASN A 462 -13.82 12.06 -3.07
CA ASN A 462 -14.10 13.48 -2.84
C ASN A 462 -12.93 14.42 -3.23
N LEU A 463 -12.21 14.08 -4.28
CA LEU A 463 -11.26 14.96 -4.96
C LEU A 463 -11.90 15.51 -6.25
N ASP A 464 -11.50 16.72 -6.61
CA ASP A 464 -11.88 17.30 -7.90
C ASP A 464 -11.19 16.53 -9.03
N PRO A 465 -11.90 16.18 -10.11
CA PRO A 465 -11.28 15.56 -11.27
C PRO A 465 -10.30 16.54 -11.93
N TYR A 466 -9.21 16.00 -12.49
CA TYR A 466 -8.28 16.79 -13.29
C TYR A 466 -8.96 17.27 -14.57
N THR A 467 -8.84 18.56 -14.88
CA THR A 467 -9.46 19.17 -16.07
C THR A 467 -8.55 19.17 -17.30
N SER A 468 -7.25 18.96 -17.11
CA SER A 468 -6.25 18.87 -18.18
C SER A 468 -5.07 18.00 -17.76
N PHE A 469 -4.26 17.58 -18.72
CA PHE A 469 -3.01 16.86 -18.43
C PHE A 469 -1.99 17.74 -17.69
N GLU A 470 -1.94 19.05 -17.97
CA GLU A 470 -1.09 19.98 -17.22
C GLU A 470 -1.51 20.12 -15.74
N ASP A 471 -2.81 20.04 -15.43
CA ASP A 471 -3.27 20.04 -14.04
C ASP A 471 -2.87 18.75 -13.32
N LEU A 472 -2.90 17.60 -14.03
CA LEU A 472 -2.43 16.32 -13.51
C LEU A 472 -0.92 16.33 -13.20
N THR A 473 -0.09 16.69 -14.18
CA THR A 473 1.37 16.55 -14.08
C THR A 473 2.05 17.76 -13.43
N GLY A 474 1.42 18.93 -13.46
CA GLY A 474 2.02 20.19 -13.03
C GLY A 474 3.10 20.72 -13.98
N GLU A 475 3.24 20.14 -15.17
CA GLU A 475 4.23 20.52 -16.19
C GLU A 475 3.65 20.34 -17.61
N LYS A 476 4.43 20.68 -18.65
CA LYS A 476 3.92 20.78 -20.03
C LYS A 476 4.37 19.66 -20.96
N GLU A 477 5.55 19.10 -20.74
CA GLU A 477 6.16 18.14 -21.66
C GLU A 477 5.49 16.77 -21.55
N MET A 478 5.42 16.20 -20.35
CA MET A 478 4.70 14.93 -20.14
C MET A 478 3.20 15.11 -20.36
N ALA A 479 2.64 16.27 -20.00
CA ALA A 479 1.24 16.59 -20.27
C ALA A 479 0.91 16.47 -21.78
N ALA A 480 1.72 17.07 -22.65
CA ALA A 480 1.53 16.98 -24.09
C ALA A 480 1.72 15.54 -24.63
N GLU A 481 2.67 14.78 -24.08
CA GLU A 481 2.83 13.38 -24.45
C GLU A 481 1.64 12.51 -24.01
N LEU A 482 1.10 12.75 -22.81
CA LEU A 482 -0.08 12.07 -22.31
C LEU A 482 -1.32 12.42 -23.14
N GLU A 483 -1.49 13.69 -23.50
CA GLU A 483 -2.58 14.13 -24.37
C GLU A 483 -2.54 13.41 -25.72
N LYS A 484 -1.35 13.27 -26.32
CA LYS A 484 -1.18 12.51 -27.56
C LYS A 484 -1.56 11.04 -27.43
N LEU A 485 -1.32 10.43 -26.26
CA LEU A 485 -1.53 9.00 -26.03
C LEU A 485 -2.96 8.66 -25.58
N TYR A 486 -3.53 9.44 -24.67
CA TYR A 486 -4.84 9.21 -24.07
C TYR A 486 -5.95 10.04 -24.71
N GLY A 487 -5.64 11.16 -25.37
CA GLY A 487 -6.60 12.05 -26.03
C GLY A 487 -7.51 12.85 -25.09
N ASP A 488 -7.87 12.31 -23.93
CA ASP A 488 -8.75 12.91 -22.92
C ASP A 488 -8.24 12.56 -21.52
N VAL A 489 -8.17 13.54 -20.61
CA VAL A 489 -7.72 13.34 -19.22
C VAL A 489 -8.64 12.39 -18.45
N ASP A 490 -9.92 12.32 -18.84
CA ASP A 490 -10.90 11.38 -18.30
C ASP A 490 -10.68 9.92 -18.76
N ALA A 491 -9.65 9.64 -19.56
CA ALA A 491 -9.26 8.29 -19.96
C ALA A 491 -7.97 7.79 -19.28
N VAL A 492 -7.33 8.59 -18.43
CA VAL A 492 -6.08 8.21 -17.77
C VAL A 492 -6.31 7.05 -16.80
N GLU A 493 -5.51 5.99 -16.95
CA GLU A 493 -5.54 4.80 -16.10
C GLU A 493 -5.17 5.12 -14.65
N PHE A 494 -5.78 4.44 -13.68
CA PHE A 494 -5.56 4.68 -12.26
C PHE A 494 -4.08 4.67 -11.84
N TYR A 495 -3.36 3.58 -12.12
CA TYR A 495 -1.96 3.44 -11.67
C TYR A 495 -1.00 4.36 -12.44
N VAL A 496 -1.26 4.59 -13.73
CA VAL A 496 -0.49 5.54 -14.56
C VAL A 496 -0.65 6.95 -14.01
N GLY A 497 -1.89 7.32 -13.72
CA GLY A 497 -2.26 8.63 -13.18
C GLY A 497 -1.60 8.94 -11.85
N ILE A 498 -1.62 8.02 -10.88
CA ILE A 498 -1.02 8.29 -9.56
C ILE A 498 0.50 8.45 -9.58
N LEU A 499 1.20 7.80 -10.52
CA LEU A 499 2.66 7.93 -10.67
C LEU A 499 3.07 9.20 -11.42
N LEU A 500 2.20 9.71 -12.29
CA LEU A 500 2.43 10.94 -13.06
C LEU A 500 1.83 12.18 -12.40
N GLU A 501 1.06 12.01 -11.33
CA GLU A 501 0.48 13.08 -10.55
C GLU A 501 1.58 13.97 -9.94
N ARG A 502 1.38 15.28 -10.01
CA ARG A 502 2.26 16.23 -9.32
C ARG A 502 2.34 15.93 -7.82
N ARG A 503 3.56 16.00 -7.28
CA ARG A 503 3.82 15.82 -5.85
C ARG A 503 3.20 16.96 -5.03
N ARG A 504 2.70 16.63 -3.84
CA ARG A 504 2.30 17.66 -2.85
C ARG A 504 3.51 18.26 -2.15
N LEU A 505 3.37 19.52 -1.73
CA LEU A 505 4.38 20.22 -0.94
C LEU A 505 4.73 19.41 0.33
N LYS A 506 6.01 19.18 0.60
CA LYS A 506 6.49 18.47 1.81
C LYS A 506 5.79 17.14 2.10
N ASN A 507 5.42 16.41 1.06
CA ASN A 507 4.81 15.09 1.16
C ASN A 507 5.55 14.09 0.25
N LEU A 508 5.53 12.81 0.63
CA LEU A 508 6.13 11.75 -0.18
C LEU A 508 5.34 11.51 -1.48
N PHE A 509 4.03 11.79 -1.48
CA PHE A 509 3.13 11.46 -2.58
C PHE A 509 2.34 12.65 -3.12
N GLY A 510 1.70 12.45 -4.27
CA GLY A 510 0.65 13.32 -4.80
C GLY A 510 -0.68 13.22 -4.02
N SER A 511 -1.64 14.07 -4.38
CA SER A 511 -2.92 14.17 -3.67
C SER A 511 -3.74 12.89 -3.68
N THR A 512 -3.75 12.18 -4.81
CA THR A 512 -4.58 11.01 -5.02
C THR A 512 -4.14 9.86 -4.12
N VAL A 513 -2.83 9.63 -4.02
CA VAL A 513 -2.29 8.55 -3.19
C VAL A 513 -2.65 8.76 -1.71
N VAL A 514 -2.56 10.00 -1.21
CA VAL A 514 -2.91 10.32 0.19
C VAL A 514 -4.40 10.17 0.45
N GLU A 515 -5.24 10.72 -0.43
CA GLU A 515 -6.69 10.77 -0.19
C GLU A 515 -7.41 9.45 -0.46
N ILE A 516 -6.82 8.56 -1.27
CA ILE A 516 -7.32 7.21 -1.50
C ILE A 516 -6.66 6.20 -0.54
N GLY A 517 -5.33 6.26 -0.39
CA GLY A 517 -4.58 5.36 0.47
C GLY A 517 -4.86 5.56 1.95
N GLY A 518 -5.05 6.81 2.41
CA GLY A 518 -5.36 7.14 3.80
C GLY A 518 -6.61 6.44 4.34
N PRO A 519 -7.78 6.54 3.66
CA PRO A 519 -8.98 5.77 3.98
C PRO A 519 -8.76 4.26 4.11
N PHE A 520 -8.12 3.62 3.13
CA PHE A 520 -7.85 2.18 3.17
C PHE A 520 -6.92 1.79 4.31
N SER A 521 -5.85 2.56 4.53
CA SER A 521 -4.90 2.34 5.62
C SER A 521 -5.58 2.46 6.99
N VAL A 522 -6.28 3.57 7.25
CA VAL A 522 -7.00 3.78 8.52
C VAL A 522 -8.04 2.70 8.76
N LYS A 523 -8.82 2.35 7.73
CA LYS A 523 -9.82 1.28 7.85
C LYS A 523 -9.15 -0.06 8.15
N GLY A 524 -8.10 -0.44 7.43
CA GLY A 524 -7.38 -1.71 7.63
C GLY A 524 -6.75 -1.84 9.03
N LEU A 525 -6.24 -0.74 9.58
CA LEU A 525 -5.62 -0.72 10.91
C LEU A 525 -6.67 -0.70 12.03
N MET A 526 -7.59 0.27 12.00
CA MET A 526 -8.53 0.49 13.10
C MET A 526 -9.69 -0.51 13.11
N ALA A 527 -9.99 -1.16 11.98
CA ALA A 527 -11.00 -2.22 11.91
C ALA A 527 -10.49 -3.59 12.37
N ASN A 528 -9.22 -3.71 12.76
CA ASN A 528 -8.74 -4.94 13.36
C ASN A 528 -9.53 -5.25 14.65
N PRO A 529 -9.93 -6.52 14.89
CA PRO A 529 -10.63 -6.91 16.11
C PRO A 529 -9.96 -6.48 17.41
N ILE A 530 -8.61 -6.40 17.46
CA ILE A 530 -7.90 -5.96 18.67
C ILE A 530 -8.25 -4.52 19.06
N CYS A 531 -8.66 -3.70 18.10
CA CYS A 531 -9.08 -2.30 18.32
C CYS A 531 -10.52 -2.20 18.84
N SER A 532 -11.26 -3.32 18.93
CA SER A 532 -12.62 -3.32 19.46
C SER A 532 -12.62 -3.19 20.98
N LYS A 533 -13.70 -2.63 21.54
CA LYS A 533 -13.90 -2.53 23.00
C LYS A 533 -13.78 -3.88 23.73
N HIS A 534 -14.11 -4.98 23.06
CA HIS A 534 -14.08 -6.31 23.67
C HIS A 534 -12.66 -6.88 23.80
N TYR A 535 -11.78 -6.57 22.85
CA TYR A 535 -10.41 -7.07 22.80
C TYR A 535 -9.40 -6.09 23.41
N TRP A 536 -9.61 -4.78 23.29
CA TRP A 536 -8.67 -3.77 23.76
C TRP A 536 -8.67 -3.60 25.30
N LYS A 537 -8.13 -4.60 25.99
CA LYS A 537 -8.03 -4.69 27.45
C LYS A 537 -6.80 -5.51 27.84
N PRO A 538 -6.17 -5.24 29.00
CA PRO A 538 -4.95 -5.92 29.44
C PRO A 538 -5.04 -7.45 29.38
N SER A 539 -6.18 -8.03 29.79
CA SER A 539 -6.36 -9.48 29.82
C SER A 539 -6.21 -10.18 28.46
N THR A 540 -6.48 -9.47 27.35
CA THR A 540 -6.32 -10.02 25.99
C THR A 540 -4.85 -10.21 25.64
N PHE A 541 -3.99 -9.37 26.20
CA PHE A 541 -2.55 -9.36 25.95
C PHE A 541 -1.76 -10.05 27.07
N GLY A 542 -2.43 -10.69 28.03
CA GLY A 542 -1.78 -11.35 29.16
C GLY A 542 -1.40 -10.42 30.32
N GLY A 543 -2.16 -9.35 30.53
CA GLY A 543 -1.99 -8.44 31.66
C GLY A 543 -1.33 -7.12 31.27
N ASP A 544 -1.09 -6.27 32.26
CA ASP A 544 -0.62 -4.90 32.02
C ASP A 544 0.80 -4.86 31.44
N VAL A 545 1.69 -5.76 31.88
CA VAL A 545 3.09 -5.83 31.43
C VAL A 545 3.20 -6.03 29.92
N ALA A 546 2.54 -7.06 29.38
CA ALA A 546 2.56 -7.33 27.95
C ALA A 546 1.69 -6.34 27.15
N PHE A 547 0.63 -5.79 27.75
CA PHE A 547 -0.13 -4.71 27.13
C PHE A 547 0.70 -3.40 27.02
N ASP A 548 1.61 -3.15 27.94
CA ASP A 548 2.53 -2.01 27.89
C ASP A 548 3.56 -2.10 26.76
N ILE A 549 3.93 -3.32 26.37
CA ILE A 549 4.72 -3.55 25.15
C ILE A 549 3.98 -2.94 23.96
N VAL A 550 2.70 -3.30 23.76
CA VAL A 550 1.86 -2.73 22.70
C VAL A 550 1.71 -1.20 22.82
N ARG A 551 1.41 -0.68 24.02
CA ARG A 551 1.15 0.76 24.20
C ARG A 551 2.37 1.63 23.96
N THR A 552 3.56 1.09 24.18
CA THR A 552 4.82 1.83 24.13
C THR A 552 5.75 1.41 22.99
N ALA A 553 5.28 0.54 22.09
CA ALA A 553 6.03 0.08 20.93
C ALA A 553 6.41 1.26 20.02
N THR A 554 7.65 1.20 19.55
CA THR A 554 8.21 2.08 18.50
C THR A 554 9.11 1.22 17.62
N LEU A 555 9.35 1.65 16.38
CA LEU A 555 10.27 0.99 15.47
C LEU A 555 11.67 0.87 16.09
N GLU A 556 12.12 1.93 16.76
CA GLU A 556 13.40 1.93 17.47
C GLU A 556 13.44 0.86 18.56
N LYS A 557 12.43 0.77 19.43
CA LYS A 557 12.37 -0.26 20.48
C LYS A 557 12.33 -1.68 19.92
N LEU A 558 11.58 -1.89 18.83
CA LEU A 558 11.52 -3.18 18.14
C LEU A 558 12.92 -3.63 17.70
N PHE A 559 13.71 -2.74 17.09
CA PHE A 559 15.07 -3.09 16.65
C PHE A 559 16.06 -3.16 17.81
N CYS A 560 16.14 -2.11 18.64
CA CYS A 560 17.07 -2.06 19.78
C CYS A 560 16.85 -3.20 20.79
N GLY A 561 15.59 -3.62 20.99
CA GLY A 561 15.25 -4.70 21.91
C GLY A 561 15.59 -6.10 21.39
N ASN A 562 15.91 -6.24 20.10
CA ASN A 562 16.14 -7.51 19.41
C ASN A 562 17.49 -7.57 18.67
N ILE A 563 18.37 -6.59 18.90
CA ILE A 563 19.73 -6.55 18.37
C ILE A 563 20.68 -6.47 19.56
N ASP A 564 21.60 -7.44 19.64
CA ASP A 564 22.59 -7.48 20.70
C ASP A 564 23.60 -6.32 20.57
N GLY A 565 24.00 -5.77 21.72
CA GLY A 565 25.00 -4.70 21.79
C GLY A 565 24.39 -3.28 21.74
N PRO A 566 25.19 -2.26 21.35
CA PRO A 566 24.70 -0.89 21.22
C PRO A 566 23.60 -0.81 20.16
N CYS A 567 22.52 -0.07 20.44
CA CYS A 567 21.46 0.09 19.45
C CYS A 567 21.99 0.80 18.19
N PRO A 568 21.80 0.22 16.98
CA PRO A 568 22.18 0.87 15.73
C PRO A 568 21.25 2.06 15.44
N LEU A 569 21.60 2.85 14.41
CA LEU A 569 20.65 3.84 13.89
C LEU A 569 19.44 3.12 13.28
N VAL A 570 18.25 3.35 13.85
CA VAL A 570 16.96 2.85 13.35
C VAL A 570 16.13 4.06 12.96
N SER A 571 16.01 4.34 11.65
CA SER A 571 15.26 5.52 11.22
C SER A 571 14.58 5.32 9.87
N LEU A 572 13.34 5.80 9.78
CA LEU A 572 12.58 5.91 8.53
C LEU A 572 13.03 7.10 7.67
N ARG A 573 13.83 8.00 8.25
CA ARG A 573 14.40 9.18 7.60
C ARG A 573 15.92 9.19 7.74
N VAL A 574 16.66 9.44 6.66
CA VAL A 574 18.11 9.51 6.69
C VAL A 574 18.57 10.62 7.66
N PRO A 575 19.65 10.40 8.43
CA PRO A 575 20.06 11.31 9.50
C PRO A 575 20.63 12.64 9.00
N ASP A 576 21.07 12.68 7.74
CA ASP A 576 21.66 13.83 7.05
C ASP A 576 20.63 14.59 6.20
N PHE A 577 19.33 14.33 6.38
CA PHE A 577 18.26 15.02 5.69
C PHE A 577 18.21 16.52 6.04
N GLU A 578 18.25 17.38 5.03
CA GLU A 578 17.96 18.81 5.13
C GLU A 578 16.77 19.18 4.23
N ASP A 579 15.83 20.00 4.71
CA ASP A 579 14.68 20.43 3.91
C ASP A 579 15.13 21.20 2.66
N GLY A 580 14.78 20.70 1.48
CA GLY A 580 15.21 21.24 0.20
C GLY A 580 16.62 20.84 -0.24
N ASP A 581 17.22 19.79 0.36
CA ASP A 581 18.48 19.16 -0.07
C ASP A 581 18.42 18.59 -1.49
N VAL A 582 17.22 18.20 -1.95
CA VAL A 582 16.91 17.78 -3.30
C VAL A 582 16.26 18.94 -4.08
N ASP A 583 16.78 19.24 -5.26
CA ASP A 583 16.20 20.22 -6.19
C ASP A 583 15.19 19.56 -7.13
N GLU A 584 13.92 19.78 -6.81
CA GLU A 584 12.78 19.26 -7.57
C GLU A 584 12.66 19.88 -8.97
N HIS A 585 13.27 21.05 -9.22
CA HIS A 585 13.24 21.71 -10.52
C HIS A 585 14.35 21.25 -11.46
N THR A 586 15.44 20.68 -10.92
CA THR A 586 16.57 20.15 -11.70
C THR A 586 16.61 18.62 -11.68
N ASN A 587 15.49 17.99 -12.03
CA ASN A 587 15.37 16.53 -12.15
C ASN A 587 15.70 15.79 -10.84
N TYR A 588 15.32 16.37 -9.70
CA TYR A 588 15.50 15.80 -8.36
C TYR A 588 16.97 15.50 -8.02
N ALA A 589 17.91 16.34 -8.44
CA ALA A 589 19.31 16.21 -8.05
C ALA A 589 19.56 16.73 -6.63
N PHE A 590 20.55 16.18 -5.91
CA PHE A 590 21.02 16.80 -4.67
C PHE A 590 21.66 18.17 -4.94
N LYS A 591 21.36 19.18 -4.12
CA LYS A 591 21.94 20.54 -4.20
C LYS A 591 23.38 20.61 -3.68
N LYS A 592 23.75 19.73 -2.74
CA LYS A 592 25.12 19.51 -2.28
C LYS A 592 25.59 18.12 -2.74
N TYR A 593 26.83 17.98 -3.21
CA TYR A 593 27.32 16.70 -3.71
C TYR A 593 27.44 15.64 -2.59
N PRO A 594 27.20 14.34 -2.89
CA PRO A 594 27.24 13.27 -1.89
C PRO A 594 28.55 13.16 -1.09
N ASP A 595 29.68 13.58 -1.66
CA ASP A 595 31.00 13.50 -1.01
C ASP A 595 31.15 14.38 0.26
N GLU A 596 30.25 15.34 0.46
CA GLU A 596 30.17 16.14 1.69
C GLU A 596 29.21 15.52 2.74
N LEU A 597 28.26 14.68 2.33
CA LEU A 597 27.29 14.00 3.20
C LEU A 597 27.80 12.64 3.69
N TYR A 598 28.52 11.92 2.84
CA TYR A 598 29.16 10.63 3.14
C TYR A 598 30.66 10.85 3.30
N GLY A 599 31.10 11.21 4.52
CA GLY A 599 32.45 11.72 4.82
C GLY A 599 33.61 11.07 4.06
N LYS A 600 34.34 11.89 3.29
CA LYS A 600 35.76 11.87 2.84
C LYS A 600 36.51 10.57 2.44
N ASN A 601 35.95 9.37 2.54
CA ASN A 601 36.64 8.12 2.15
C ASN A 601 36.24 7.56 0.76
N SER A 602 35.43 8.28 -0.03
CA SER A 602 34.95 7.87 -1.36
C SER A 602 35.81 8.34 -2.55
N ARG A 603 37.11 8.65 -2.36
CA ARG A 603 37.97 9.03 -3.50
C ARG A 603 38.31 7.83 -4.38
N ASN A 604 37.41 7.48 -5.30
CA ASN A 604 37.68 6.99 -6.67
C ASN A 604 36.38 6.69 -7.42
N HIS A 605 35.55 7.72 -7.68
CA HIS A 605 34.39 7.57 -8.56
C HIS A 605 34.50 8.50 -9.78
N LYS A 606 35.06 7.96 -10.87
CA LYS A 606 34.68 8.40 -12.22
C LYS A 606 33.39 7.69 -12.56
N TYR A 607 32.29 8.44 -12.69
CA TYR A 607 31.13 8.00 -13.43
C TYR A 607 31.57 7.73 -14.88
N SER A 608 31.79 6.46 -15.21
CA SER A 608 32.00 6.04 -16.59
C SER A 608 30.65 6.06 -17.29
N SER A 609 30.44 7.07 -18.13
CA SER A 609 29.42 7.05 -19.17
C SER A 609 29.69 5.86 -20.10
N ALA A 610 28.97 4.76 -19.90
CA ALA A 610 28.96 3.65 -20.85
C ALA A 610 27.65 3.69 -21.64
N THR A 611 27.77 4.20 -22.86
CA THR A 611 26.84 4.02 -23.97
C THR A 611 26.64 2.53 -24.24
N ILE A 612 25.41 2.00 -24.13
CA ILE A 612 24.82 0.96 -25.00
C ILE A 612 23.32 1.24 -25.11
#